data_AF-A0A4Q5XDZ9-F1
#
_entry.id   AF-A0A4Q5XDZ9-F1
#
_cell.length_a   1.000
_cell.length_b   1.000
_cell.length_c   1.000
_cell.angle_alpha   90.00
_cell.angle_beta   90.00
_cell.angle_gamma   90.00
#
_symmetry.space_group_name_H-M   'P 1'
#
loop_
_entity.id
_entity.type
_entity.pdbx_description
1 polymer ?
#
loop_
_entity_poly.entity_id
_entity_poly.type
_entity_poly.pdbx_seq_one_letter_code
_entity_poly.pdbx_strand_id
1 'polypeptide(L)'
;MRVRKAMGRLPCLLALAWLAPRTAVASDEYVAETKPAAAYGKPVAVLLWGAAQLVPSPLLAAGDGVVQGGLRWQVTPLLYSFGIAARPWRSFIVSPIARLSGSVELFVAPEWTCCAGGSHDGFLARGGVRAYFPLIEHGESLAWSVGVSHWRHREGGISFDLGLYSLFGALGLTTTVSPGLRGRAFSLALNVRYF
;
A
#
# COMPACT_ATOMS: atom_id res chain seq x y z
N MET A 1 39.32 11.13 -30.01
CA MET A 1 38.85 9.72 -29.95
C MET A 1 37.82 9.60 -28.81
N ARG A 2 36.51 9.53 -29.13
CA ARG A 2 35.42 9.45 -28.13
C ARG A 2 35.00 7.98 -27.98
N VAL A 3 35.32 7.37 -26.85
CA VAL A 3 34.87 6.02 -26.51
C VAL A 3 33.48 6.13 -25.88
N ARG A 4 32.43 5.86 -26.68
CA ARG A 4 31.07 5.63 -26.17
C ARG A 4 31.04 4.24 -25.54
N LYS A 5 31.04 4.16 -24.20
CA LYS A 5 30.75 2.91 -23.48
C LYS A 5 29.26 2.59 -23.63
N ALA A 6 28.96 1.54 -24.37
CA ALA A 6 27.65 0.91 -24.43
C ALA A 6 27.38 0.25 -23.07
N MET A 7 26.43 0.79 -22.30
CA MET A 7 25.94 0.16 -21.08
C MET A 7 24.81 -0.78 -21.47
N GLY A 8 25.05 -2.07 -21.23
CA GLY A 8 24.19 -3.18 -21.61
C GLY A 8 22.79 -3.07 -21.00
N ARG A 9 21.80 -3.38 -21.83
CA ARG A 9 20.43 -3.62 -21.39
C ARG A 9 20.42 -4.92 -20.59
N LEU A 10 20.28 -4.84 -19.26
CA LEU A 10 19.98 -5.99 -18.41
C LEU A 10 18.49 -6.38 -18.63
N PRO A 11 18.18 -7.58 -19.11
CA PRO A 11 16.84 -8.13 -18.98
C PRO A 11 16.73 -8.74 -17.57
N CYS A 12 16.27 -7.94 -16.61
CA CYS A 12 15.96 -8.42 -15.25
C CYS A 12 14.44 -8.28 -15.03
N LEU A 13 13.67 -8.95 -15.89
CA LEU A 13 12.22 -9.09 -15.78
C LEU A 13 11.89 -10.57 -15.82
N LEU A 14 11.04 -11.00 -14.89
CA LEU A 14 10.40 -12.33 -14.79
C LEU A 14 11.19 -13.44 -14.07
N ALA A 15 11.29 -13.34 -12.74
CA ALA A 15 11.50 -14.52 -11.90
C ALA A 15 10.81 -14.42 -10.52
N LEU A 16 9.66 -13.74 -10.42
CA LEU A 16 8.90 -13.61 -9.16
C LEU A 16 7.44 -14.12 -9.26
N ALA A 17 7.12 -14.90 -10.30
CA ALA A 17 5.79 -15.48 -10.49
C ALA A 17 5.62 -16.89 -9.87
N TRP A 18 6.64 -17.46 -9.23
CA TRP A 18 6.65 -18.88 -8.83
C TRP A 18 6.59 -19.15 -7.32
N LEU A 19 6.40 -18.12 -6.49
CA LEU A 19 6.13 -18.27 -5.05
C LEU A 19 4.68 -17.87 -4.73
N ALA A 20 3.74 -18.33 -5.54
CA ALA A 20 2.33 -18.36 -5.13
C ALA A 20 2.19 -19.48 -4.08
N PRO A 21 1.86 -19.20 -2.80
CA PRO A 21 1.51 -20.25 -1.87
C PRO A 21 0.30 -21.01 -2.43
N ARG A 22 0.49 -22.31 -2.70
CA ARG A 22 -0.54 -23.26 -3.15
C ARG A 22 -1.54 -23.62 -2.03
N THR A 23 -1.96 -22.64 -1.24
CA THR A 23 -2.91 -22.83 -0.14
C THR A 23 -4.14 -21.97 -0.37
N ALA A 24 -4.75 -22.11 -1.54
CA ALA A 24 -6.19 -21.89 -1.65
C ALA A 24 -6.88 -23.19 -1.19
N VAL A 25 -6.84 -23.44 0.12
CA VAL A 25 -7.84 -24.34 0.71
C VAL A 25 -9.13 -23.55 0.63
N ALA A 26 -9.97 -23.88 -0.34
CA ALA A 26 -11.35 -23.45 -0.37
C ALA A 26 -12.02 -24.08 0.86
N SER A 27 -12.01 -23.38 1.98
CA SER A 27 -12.82 -23.74 3.13
C SER A 27 -14.26 -23.40 2.77
N ASP A 28 -15.08 -24.44 2.57
CA ASP A 28 -16.53 -24.35 2.34
C ASP A 28 -17.33 -23.72 3.52
N GLU A 29 -16.65 -23.18 4.53
CA GLU A 29 -17.27 -22.30 5.53
C GLU A 29 -17.50 -20.91 4.91
N TYR A 30 -18.56 -20.84 4.12
CA TYR A 30 -19.21 -19.59 3.76
C TYR A 30 -19.83 -19.02 5.04
N VAL A 31 -19.05 -18.33 5.87
CA VAL A 31 -19.60 -17.49 6.94
C VAL A 31 -20.40 -16.43 6.23
N ALA A 32 -21.73 -16.59 6.21
CA ALA A 32 -22.64 -15.64 5.64
C ALA A 32 -22.33 -14.27 6.27
N GLU A 33 -21.72 -13.37 5.49
CA GLU A 33 -21.50 -11.98 5.86
C GLU A 33 -22.86 -11.45 6.30
N THR A 34 -23.10 -11.39 7.62
CA THR A 34 -24.33 -10.84 8.18
C THR A 34 -24.44 -9.45 7.62
N LYS A 35 -25.36 -9.28 6.67
CA LYS A 35 -25.61 -8.06 5.89
C LYS A 35 -25.35 -6.86 6.81
N PRO A 36 -24.20 -6.15 6.68
CA PRO A 36 -23.90 -5.08 7.61
C PRO A 36 -25.05 -4.09 7.54
N ALA A 37 -25.75 -3.94 8.66
CA ALA A 37 -27.04 -3.30 8.73
C ALA A 37 -26.90 -1.82 8.35
N ALA A 38 -27.13 -1.48 7.08
CA ALA A 38 -27.48 -0.16 6.53
C ALA A 38 -26.69 1.09 7.01
N ALA A 39 -25.61 0.95 7.78
CA ALA A 39 -24.94 2.07 8.45
C ALA A 39 -24.08 2.88 7.48
N TYR A 40 -23.61 2.25 6.39
CA TYR A 40 -22.80 2.89 5.35
C TYR A 40 -23.59 3.86 4.45
N GLY A 41 -24.93 3.92 4.57
CA GLY A 41 -25.76 4.88 3.84
C GLY A 41 -25.97 6.20 4.58
N LYS A 42 -25.56 6.33 5.85
CA LYS A 42 -25.75 7.56 6.61
C LYS A 42 -24.67 8.58 6.20
N PRO A 43 -25.04 9.81 5.78
CA PRO A 43 -24.08 10.81 5.34
C PRO A 43 -23.03 11.14 6.42
N VAL A 44 -23.42 11.08 7.70
CA VAL A 44 -22.50 11.26 8.83
C VAL A 44 -21.40 10.20 8.86
N ALA A 45 -21.71 8.93 8.58
CA ALA A 45 -20.71 7.86 8.57
C ALA A 45 -19.70 8.06 7.43
N VAL A 46 -20.17 8.49 6.25
CA VAL A 46 -19.31 8.81 5.10
C VAL A 46 -18.41 10.01 5.41
N LEU A 47 -18.94 11.05 6.06
CA LEU A 47 -18.15 12.22 6.46
C LEU A 47 -17.09 11.88 7.51
N LEU A 48 -17.44 11.11 8.54
CA LEU A 48 -16.49 10.65 9.56
C LEU A 48 -15.41 9.76 8.95
N TRP A 49 -15.78 8.83 8.08
CA TRP A 49 -14.83 8.01 7.34
C TRP A 49 -13.90 8.87 6.47
N GLY A 50 -14.45 9.84 5.74
CA GLY A 50 -13.67 10.77 4.91
C GLY A 50 -12.71 11.62 5.74
N ALA A 51 -13.14 12.11 6.89
CA ALA A 51 -12.28 12.82 7.84
C ALA A 51 -11.17 11.93 8.38
N ALA A 52 -11.46 10.65 8.68
CA ALA A 52 -10.45 9.68 9.10
C ALA A 52 -9.38 9.44 8.02
N GLN A 53 -9.73 9.52 6.73
CA GLN A 53 -8.76 9.43 5.63
C GLN A 53 -7.78 10.61 5.56
N LEU A 54 -8.07 11.73 6.25
CA LEU A 54 -7.17 12.89 6.31
C LEU A 54 -6.04 12.71 7.33
N VAL A 55 -6.13 11.71 8.22
CA VAL A 55 -5.09 11.42 9.21
C VAL A 55 -3.89 10.79 8.51
N PRO A 56 -2.74 11.49 8.43
CA PRO A 56 -1.55 10.93 7.80
C PRO A 56 -0.90 9.88 8.69
N SER A 57 -0.18 8.98 8.04
CA SER A 57 0.71 8.01 8.65
C SER A 57 2.13 8.58 8.73
N PRO A 58 2.84 8.48 9.88
CA PRO A 58 4.22 8.92 9.96
C PRO A 58 5.12 8.10 9.03
N LEU A 59 6.07 8.79 8.41
CA LEU A 59 6.97 8.29 7.38
C LEU A 59 8.41 8.64 7.77
N LEU A 60 9.31 7.68 7.62
CA LEU A 60 10.75 7.90 7.62
C LEU A 60 11.28 7.59 6.23
N ALA A 61 11.93 8.55 5.58
CA ALA A 61 12.58 8.37 4.29
C ALA A 61 14.09 8.43 4.46
N ALA A 62 14.82 7.63 3.69
CA ALA A 62 16.28 7.61 3.71
C ALA A 62 16.84 7.49 2.29
N GLY A 63 17.93 8.22 2.04
CA GLY A 63 18.67 8.18 0.78
C GLY A 63 19.82 9.17 0.78
N ASP A 64 20.87 8.89 0.00
CA ASP A 64 22.06 9.76 -0.14
C ASP A 64 22.71 10.17 1.21
N GLY A 65 22.66 9.28 2.21
CA GLY A 65 23.22 9.53 3.54
C GLY A 65 22.37 10.41 4.46
N VAL A 66 21.15 10.78 4.04
CA VAL A 66 20.23 11.62 4.80
C VAL A 66 19.00 10.83 5.21
N VAL A 67 18.50 11.08 6.43
CA VAL A 67 17.24 10.55 6.95
C VAL A 67 16.26 11.71 7.14
N GLN A 68 15.04 11.55 6.65
CA GLN A 68 13.99 12.56 6.68
C GLN A 68 12.76 12.04 7.41
N GLY A 69 12.11 12.92 8.15
CA GLY A 69 10.77 12.69 8.66
C GLY A 69 9.72 13.10 7.64
N GLY A 70 8.52 12.53 7.73
CA GLY A 70 7.44 12.87 6.84
C GLY A 70 6.09 12.31 7.24
N LEU A 71 5.12 12.56 6.37
CA LEU A 71 3.74 12.17 6.48
C LEU A 71 3.30 11.54 5.15
N ARG A 72 2.51 10.48 5.24
CA ARG A 72 1.97 9.75 4.11
C ARG A 72 0.47 9.58 4.27
N TRP A 73 -0.28 9.99 3.26
CA TRP A 73 -1.69 9.66 3.13
C TRP A 73 -1.83 8.40 2.28
N GLN A 74 -2.92 7.66 2.43
CA GLN A 74 -3.24 6.56 1.55
C GLN A 74 -4.73 6.52 1.27
N VAL A 75 -5.07 6.68 -0.01
CA VAL A 75 -6.43 6.59 -0.53
C VAL A 75 -6.55 5.32 -1.36
N THR A 76 -7.62 4.57 -1.16
CA THR A 76 -7.89 3.32 -1.87
C THR A 76 -9.16 3.45 -2.72
N PRO A 77 -9.07 3.95 -3.97
CA PRO A 77 -10.24 4.16 -4.80
C PRO A 77 -11.00 2.87 -5.13
N LEU A 78 -10.28 1.76 -5.39
CA LEU A 78 -10.85 0.51 -5.86
C LEU A 78 -10.15 -0.68 -5.25
N LEU A 79 -10.93 -1.69 -4.87
CA LEU A 79 -10.44 -2.95 -4.34
C LEU A 79 -11.22 -4.11 -4.96
N TYR A 80 -10.48 -5.14 -5.33
CA TYR A 80 -11.00 -6.44 -5.74
C TYR A 80 -10.60 -7.48 -4.69
N SER A 81 -11.59 -8.06 -4.01
CA SER A 81 -11.39 -9.14 -3.04
C SER A 81 -11.65 -10.48 -3.72
N PHE A 82 -10.72 -11.42 -3.54
CA PHE A 82 -10.83 -12.81 -4.01
C PHE A 82 -10.88 -13.80 -2.83
N GLY A 83 -10.92 -13.29 -1.59
CA GLY A 83 -11.10 -14.07 -0.37
C GLY A 83 -12.58 -14.29 -0.03
N ILE A 84 -12.93 -14.08 1.24
CA ILE A 84 -14.24 -14.47 1.84
C ILE A 84 -15.35 -13.43 1.55
N ALA A 85 -15.19 -12.57 0.54
CA ALA A 85 -16.11 -11.46 0.31
C ALA A 85 -17.32 -11.86 -0.55
N ALA A 86 -18.54 -11.59 -0.06
CA ALA A 86 -19.76 -11.80 -0.85
C ALA A 86 -19.85 -10.90 -2.10
N ARG A 87 -19.22 -9.71 -2.03
CA ARG A 87 -19.07 -8.77 -3.16
C ARG A 87 -17.59 -8.53 -3.43
N PRO A 88 -17.05 -8.99 -4.58
CA PRO A 88 -15.63 -8.92 -4.85
C PRO A 88 -15.16 -7.49 -5.14
N TRP A 89 -15.96 -6.67 -5.83
CA TRP A 89 -15.61 -5.28 -6.14
C TRP A 89 -16.11 -4.32 -5.07
N ARG A 90 -15.22 -3.46 -4.56
CA ARG A 90 -15.52 -2.43 -3.55
C ARG A 90 -14.78 -1.13 -3.89
N SER A 91 -15.37 0.01 -3.53
CA SER A 91 -14.80 1.34 -3.82
C SER A 91 -14.78 2.20 -2.56
N PHE A 92 -13.68 2.91 -2.32
CA PHE A 92 -13.47 3.84 -1.19
C PHE A 92 -13.58 3.18 0.20
N ILE A 93 -14.80 2.88 0.65
CA ILE A 93 -15.08 2.29 1.97
C ILE A 93 -15.01 0.77 1.85
N VAL A 94 -14.00 0.18 2.49
CA VAL A 94 -13.78 -1.27 2.47
C VAL A 94 -13.63 -1.79 3.88
N SER A 95 -14.33 -2.88 4.20
CA SER A 95 -14.18 -3.56 5.48
C SER A 95 -12.77 -4.15 5.60
N PRO A 96 -12.14 -4.08 6.78
CA PRO A 96 -10.79 -4.62 6.94
C PRO A 96 -10.69 -6.11 6.62
N ILE A 97 -11.71 -6.89 7.00
CA ILE A 97 -11.80 -8.34 6.71
C ILE A 97 -11.74 -8.61 5.20
N ALA A 98 -12.49 -7.86 4.38
CA ALA A 98 -12.48 -8.05 2.92
C ALA A 98 -11.15 -7.67 2.26
N ARG A 99 -10.39 -6.76 2.87
CA ARG A 99 -9.06 -6.37 2.39
C ARG A 99 -8.00 -7.43 2.73
N LEU A 100 -7.95 -7.88 3.98
CA LEU A 100 -6.84 -8.69 4.48
C LEU A 100 -6.98 -10.19 4.20
N SER A 101 -8.20 -10.67 3.93
CA SER A 101 -8.46 -12.07 3.57
C SER A 101 -8.03 -12.48 2.15
N GLY A 102 -7.44 -11.55 1.39
CA GLY A 102 -7.03 -11.78 0.00
C GLY A 102 -7.66 -10.75 -0.93
N SER A 103 -6.90 -9.73 -1.29
CA SER A 103 -7.38 -8.69 -2.19
C SER A 103 -6.28 -8.04 -3.02
N VAL A 104 -6.70 -7.34 -4.08
CA VAL A 104 -5.87 -6.44 -4.87
C VAL A 104 -6.51 -5.06 -4.82
N GLU A 105 -5.75 -4.04 -4.42
CA GLU A 105 -6.24 -2.67 -4.33
C GLU A 105 -5.44 -1.73 -5.24
N LEU A 106 -6.15 -0.79 -5.86
CA LEU A 106 -5.57 0.41 -6.42
C LEU A 106 -5.40 1.42 -5.29
N PHE A 107 -4.24 2.06 -5.21
CA PHE A 107 -3.98 3.08 -4.21
C PHE A 107 -3.34 4.33 -4.78
N VAL A 108 -3.58 5.44 -4.09
CA VAL A 108 -2.89 6.72 -4.27
C VAL A 108 -2.37 7.16 -2.92
N ALA A 109 -1.07 7.45 -2.82
CA ALA A 109 -0.39 7.85 -1.61
C ALA A 109 0.35 9.18 -1.82
N PRO A 110 -0.30 10.32 -1.49
CA PRO A 110 0.39 11.59 -1.31
C PRO A 110 1.36 11.49 -0.12
N GLU A 111 2.51 12.10 -0.26
CA GLU A 111 3.58 12.08 0.74
C GLU A 111 4.21 13.44 0.85
N TRP A 112 4.56 13.82 2.07
CA TRP A 112 5.31 15.02 2.36
C TRP A 112 6.48 14.62 3.26
N THR A 113 7.70 15.00 2.88
CA THR A 113 8.86 14.87 3.77
C THR A 113 9.46 16.22 4.05
N CYS A 114 10.08 16.35 5.22
CA CYS A 114 10.71 17.56 5.70
C CYS A 114 11.99 17.24 6.47
N CYS A 115 12.60 18.31 6.95
CA CYS A 115 13.44 18.26 8.15
C CYS A 115 14.81 17.59 7.88
N ALA A 116 15.19 17.49 6.61
CA ALA A 116 16.45 16.94 6.15
C ALA A 116 17.48 18.03 5.79
N GLY A 117 17.01 19.27 5.62
CA GLY A 117 17.81 20.38 5.09
C GLY A 117 18.05 20.27 3.58
N GLY A 118 17.94 21.38 2.86
CA GLY A 118 18.23 21.46 1.42
C GLY A 118 17.04 21.20 0.49
N SER A 119 17.33 20.76 -0.75
CA SER A 119 16.35 20.60 -1.84
C SER A 119 15.55 19.29 -1.79
N HIS A 120 15.71 18.51 -0.73
CA HIS A 120 15.09 17.20 -0.57
C HIS A 120 13.81 17.22 0.25
N ASP A 121 13.24 18.40 0.54
CA ASP A 121 11.97 18.56 1.23
C ASP A 121 10.82 18.77 0.22
N GLY A 122 9.62 18.28 0.56
CA GLY A 122 8.39 18.59 -0.18
C GLY A 122 7.58 17.38 -0.63
N PHE A 123 6.55 17.68 -1.43
CA PHE A 123 5.51 16.74 -1.82
C PHE A 123 5.97 15.74 -2.88
N LEU A 124 5.48 14.52 -2.72
CA LEU A 124 5.56 13.41 -3.66
C LEU A 124 4.17 12.77 -3.76
N ALA A 125 3.79 12.32 -4.94
CA ALA A 125 2.60 11.48 -5.09
C ALA A 125 3.00 10.11 -5.64
N ARG A 126 2.44 9.04 -5.06
CA ARG A 126 2.56 7.69 -5.58
C ARG A 126 1.19 7.14 -5.95
N GLY A 127 1.11 6.38 -7.03
CA GLY A 127 -0.09 5.65 -7.43
C GLY A 127 0.28 4.25 -7.88
N GLY A 128 -0.46 3.24 -7.47
CA GLY A 128 -0.06 1.87 -7.74
C GLY A 128 -1.12 0.81 -7.45
N VAL A 129 -0.66 -0.42 -7.51
CA VAL A 129 -1.44 -1.62 -7.22
C VAL A 129 -0.77 -2.37 -6.08
N ARG A 130 -1.57 -2.92 -5.15
CA ARG A 130 -1.08 -3.68 -4.01
C ARG A 130 -1.93 -4.91 -3.79
N ALA A 131 -1.30 -6.07 -3.66
CA ALA A 131 -1.95 -7.33 -3.30
C ALA A 131 -1.74 -7.63 -1.82
N TYR A 132 -2.78 -8.08 -1.16
CA TYR A 132 -2.82 -8.49 0.24
C TYR A 132 -3.00 -10.00 0.34
N PHE A 133 -2.27 -10.60 1.26
CA PHE A 133 -2.29 -12.03 1.50
C PHE A 133 -2.43 -12.29 3.01
N PRO A 134 -3.40 -13.11 3.43
CA PRO A 134 -3.54 -13.48 4.84
C PRO A 134 -2.39 -14.40 5.26
N LEU A 135 -1.83 -14.19 6.46
CA LEU A 135 -0.85 -15.10 7.06
C LEU A 135 -1.46 -15.91 8.21
N ILE A 136 -2.27 -15.26 9.06
CA ILE A 136 -2.87 -15.85 10.26
C ILE A 136 -4.34 -15.40 10.34
N GLU A 137 -5.25 -16.31 10.72
CA GLU A 137 -6.67 -16.00 10.99
C GLU A 137 -7.33 -15.19 9.86
N HIS A 138 -7.19 -15.65 8.61
CA HIS A 138 -7.73 -14.96 7.43
C HIS A 138 -7.26 -13.50 7.29
N GLY A 139 -6.12 -13.16 7.88
CA GLY A 139 -5.52 -11.83 7.83
C GLY A 139 -5.96 -10.87 8.94
N GLU A 140 -6.82 -11.31 9.86
CA GLU A 140 -7.30 -10.50 10.98
C GLU A 140 -6.18 -10.19 11.98
N SER A 141 -5.42 -11.21 12.37
CA SER A 141 -4.29 -11.07 13.28
C SER A 141 -3.02 -10.62 12.56
N LEU A 142 -2.71 -11.25 11.42
CA LEU A 142 -1.52 -10.92 10.64
C LEU A 142 -1.75 -11.14 9.14
N ALA A 143 -1.42 -10.13 8.35
CA ALA A 143 -1.40 -10.18 6.89
C ALA A 143 -0.15 -9.48 6.35
N TRP A 144 0.23 -9.82 5.13
CA TRP A 144 1.29 -9.12 4.41
C TRP A 144 0.81 -8.61 3.06
N SER A 145 1.53 -7.66 2.49
CA SER A 145 1.22 -7.12 1.17
C SER A 145 2.47 -6.90 0.34
N VAL A 146 2.29 -6.96 -0.97
CA VAL A 146 3.29 -6.58 -1.96
C VAL A 146 2.65 -5.66 -2.97
N GLY A 147 3.38 -4.63 -3.41
CA GLY A 147 2.85 -3.67 -4.35
C GLY A 147 3.89 -3.10 -5.29
N VAL A 148 3.40 -2.53 -6.39
CA VAL A 148 4.18 -1.74 -7.33
C VAL A 148 3.47 -0.42 -7.51
N SER A 149 4.23 0.67 -7.45
CA SER A 149 3.70 2.01 -7.69
C SER A 149 4.59 2.81 -8.61
N HIS A 150 3.96 3.79 -9.27
CA HIS A 150 4.65 4.85 -9.97
C HIS A 150 4.64 6.09 -9.08
N TRP A 151 5.80 6.71 -8.90
CA TRP A 151 5.97 7.93 -8.12
C TRP A 151 6.20 9.13 -9.03
N ARG A 152 5.79 10.33 -8.60
CA ARG A 152 5.96 11.58 -9.35
C ARG A 152 6.51 12.69 -8.46
N HIS A 153 7.76 13.08 -8.67
CA HIS A 153 8.45 14.21 -8.01
C HIS A 153 9.40 14.90 -9.01
N ARG A 154 8.92 15.94 -9.72
CA ARG A 154 9.52 16.56 -10.93
C ARG A 154 9.73 15.59 -12.09
N GLU A 155 10.43 14.49 -11.83
CA GLU A 155 10.56 13.28 -12.63
C GLU A 155 9.61 12.20 -12.12
N GLY A 156 9.58 11.04 -12.77
CA GLY A 156 8.79 9.90 -12.33
C GLY A 156 9.61 8.62 -12.37
N GLY A 157 9.15 7.61 -11.65
CA GLY A 157 9.81 6.32 -11.61
C GLY A 157 8.93 5.26 -10.97
N ILE A 158 9.50 4.08 -10.79
CA ILE A 158 8.82 2.93 -10.19
C ILE A 158 9.30 2.73 -8.76
N SER A 159 8.39 2.27 -7.91
CA SER A 159 8.63 1.87 -6.53
C SER A 159 8.04 0.48 -6.29
N PHE A 160 8.66 -0.23 -5.35
CA PHE A 160 8.19 -1.52 -4.86
C PHE A 160 7.84 -1.38 -3.38
N ASP A 161 6.66 -1.86 -3.01
CA ASP A 161 6.15 -1.83 -1.65
C ASP A 161 6.10 -3.24 -1.06
N LEU A 162 6.46 -3.35 0.22
CA LEU A 162 6.22 -4.52 1.07
C LEU A 162 5.56 -4.06 2.36
N GLY A 163 4.47 -4.70 2.75
CA GLY A 163 3.71 -4.34 3.95
C GLY A 163 3.46 -5.52 4.88
N LEU A 164 3.37 -5.23 6.18
CA LEU A 164 2.86 -6.12 7.22
C LEU A 164 1.74 -5.40 7.97
N TYR A 165 0.65 -6.11 8.27
CA TYR A 165 -0.55 -5.54 8.88
C TYR A 165 -1.03 -6.45 10.00
N SER A 166 -1.53 -5.84 11.08
CA SER A 166 -2.09 -6.53 12.24
C SER A 166 -3.29 -5.76 12.80
N LEU A 167 -4.00 -6.35 13.77
CA LEU A 167 -5.19 -5.80 14.41
C LEU A 167 -6.26 -5.40 13.37
N PHE A 168 -6.68 -6.34 12.53
CA PHE A 168 -7.59 -6.10 11.41
C PHE A 168 -7.07 -5.01 10.46
N GLY A 169 -5.74 -4.84 10.38
CA GLY A 169 -5.09 -3.84 9.54
C GLY A 169 -5.25 -2.40 10.03
N ALA A 170 -5.68 -2.21 11.28
CA ALA A 170 -5.64 -0.91 11.95
C ALA A 170 -4.19 -0.41 12.08
N LEU A 171 -3.24 -1.34 12.26
CA LEU A 171 -1.81 -1.06 12.28
C LEU A 171 -1.11 -1.77 11.13
N GLY A 172 -0.21 -1.09 10.45
CA GLY A 172 0.64 -1.72 9.47
C GLY A 172 1.97 -1.02 9.25
N LEU A 173 3.02 -1.80 9.02
CA LEU A 173 4.33 -1.29 8.63
C LEU A 173 4.51 -1.47 7.13
N THR A 174 4.89 -0.44 6.40
CA THR A 174 5.16 -0.53 4.96
C THR A 174 6.55 -0.01 4.65
N THR A 175 7.32 -0.84 3.97
CA THR A 175 8.62 -0.50 3.41
C THR A 175 8.46 -0.27 1.92
N THR A 176 9.04 0.81 1.42
CA THR A 176 9.09 1.11 -0.02
C THR A 176 10.53 1.29 -0.46
N VAL A 177 10.85 0.71 -1.61
CA VAL A 177 12.09 0.95 -2.34
C VAL A 177 11.75 1.67 -3.64
N SER A 178 12.34 2.84 -3.85
CA SER A 178 12.09 3.74 -4.99
C SER A 178 13.40 4.02 -5.74
N PRO A 179 13.84 3.11 -6.62
CA PRO A 179 15.06 3.32 -7.39
C PRO A 179 15.00 4.63 -8.19
N GLY A 180 16.04 5.44 -8.09
CA GLY A 180 16.14 6.73 -8.80
C GLY A 180 15.58 7.94 -8.05
N LEU A 181 14.84 7.75 -6.95
CA LEU A 181 14.39 8.86 -6.12
C LEU A 181 15.51 9.30 -5.15
N ARG A 182 16.36 10.22 -5.62
CA ARG A 182 17.50 10.76 -4.85
C ARG A 182 17.05 11.35 -3.50
N GLY A 183 17.80 11.05 -2.45
CA GLY A 183 17.50 11.44 -1.06
C GLY A 183 16.38 10.66 -0.38
N ARG A 184 15.62 9.81 -1.10
CA ARG A 184 14.45 9.08 -0.56
C ARG A 184 14.29 7.69 -1.19
N ALA A 185 15.40 7.04 -1.52
CA ALA A 185 15.40 5.75 -2.21
C ALA A 185 14.74 4.64 -1.38
N PHE A 186 14.74 4.78 -0.06
CA PHE A 186 14.08 3.90 0.89
C PHE A 186 13.09 4.69 1.75
N SER A 187 11.93 4.11 2.06
CA SER A 187 11.02 4.71 3.03
C SER A 187 10.30 3.66 3.87
N LEU A 188 10.10 3.96 5.14
CA LEU A 188 9.35 3.17 6.11
C LEU A 188 8.17 3.99 6.63
N ALA A 189 6.96 3.47 6.51
CA ALA A 189 5.73 4.12 6.95
C ALA A 189 5.00 3.26 7.98
N LEU A 190 4.57 3.89 9.08
CA LEU A 190 3.65 3.27 10.05
C LEU A 190 2.23 3.69 9.70
N ASN A 191 1.51 2.82 9.02
CA ASN A 191 0.12 3.01 8.65
C ASN A 191 -0.77 2.82 9.87
N VAL A 192 -1.51 3.87 10.21
CA VAL A 192 -2.58 3.81 11.20
C VAL A 192 -3.89 4.07 10.47
N ARG A 193 -4.82 3.12 10.55
CA ARG A 193 -6.14 3.22 9.90
C ARG A 193 -7.25 3.09 10.92
N TYR A 194 -8.24 3.95 10.77
CA TYR A 194 -9.49 3.91 11.51
C TYR A 194 -10.59 3.41 10.56
N PHE A 195 -11.35 2.43 11.02
CA PHE A 195 -12.44 1.80 10.27
C PHE A 195 -13.79 2.14 10.89
#